data_AF-A0A2T3MQZ4-F1
#
_entry.id   AF-A0A2T3MQZ4-F1
#
_cell.length_a   1.000
_cell.length_b   1.000
_cell.length_c   1.000
_cell.angle_alpha   90.00
_cell.angle_beta   90.00
_cell.angle_gamma   90.00
#
_symmetry.space_group_name_H-M   'P 1'
#
loop_
_entity.id
_entity.type
_entity.pdbx_description
1 polymer ?
#
loop_
_entity_poly.entity_id
_entity_poly.type
_entity_poly.pdbx_seq_one_letter_code
_entity_poly.pdbx_strand_id
1 'polypeptide(L)'
;MWFVKRLLYVICLVIVQPAVALTSIHLLNYQDSYGNISLKDSGDIRLPDPLIVNGNLNLENSRIGILPLSLTVKGNLNLAYSDIEHLPLALNVKGYINLAYSNIKELNFGLRVLGDLSVAHTQLTKLPDNLYVKGNLFLQNSKILTLPNKLVVDGNIYIGNIPLTTIPNDIIISGSLYR
;
A
#
# COMPACT_ATOMS: atom_id res chain seq x y z
N MET A 1 15.32 17.40 57.07
CA MET A 1 14.35 16.66 56.24
C MET A 1 14.57 17.04 54.78
N TRP A 2 15.43 16.33 54.06
CA TRP A 2 15.70 16.56 52.63
C TRP A 2 15.27 15.31 51.87
N PHE A 3 14.25 15.42 51.02
CA PHE A 3 13.80 14.35 50.14
C PHE A 3 14.54 14.46 48.80
N VAL A 4 15.43 13.51 48.52
CA VAL A 4 16.00 13.31 47.18
C VAL A 4 15.02 12.47 46.39
N LYS A 5 14.31 13.07 45.42
CA LYS A 5 13.50 12.32 44.44
C LYS A 5 14.45 11.68 43.42
N ARG A 6 14.64 10.36 43.50
CA ARG A 6 15.27 9.57 42.43
C ARG A 6 14.25 9.38 41.29
N LEU A 7 14.55 9.96 40.14
CA LEU A 7 13.84 9.71 38.89
C LEU A 7 14.33 8.38 38.32
N LEU A 8 13.50 7.32 38.36
CA LEU A 8 13.79 6.07 37.65
C LEU A 8 13.48 6.29 36.16
N TYR A 9 14.53 6.35 35.34
CA TYR A 9 14.40 6.14 33.90
C TYR A 9 14.17 4.64 33.65
N VAL A 10 12.92 4.27 33.33
CA VAL A 10 12.63 2.96 32.77
C VAL A 10 13.02 3.01 31.30
N ILE A 11 14.24 2.55 30.99
CA ILE A 11 14.63 2.27 29.61
C ILE A 11 13.85 1.03 29.19
N CYS A 12 12.73 1.24 28.52
CA CYS A 12 11.99 0.16 27.86
C CYS A 12 12.81 -0.27 26.64
N LEU A 13 13.62 -1.33 26.79
CA LEU A 13 14.27 -1.99 25.66
C LEU A 13 13.16 -2.59 24.79
N VAL A 14 12.85 -1.93 23.68
CA VAL A 14 12.03 -2.52 22.62
C VAL A 14 12.87 -3.61 21.97
N ILE A 15 12.65 -4.86 22.38
CA ILE A 15 13.23 -6.02 21.70
C ILE A 15 12.49 -6.15 20.37
N VAL A 16 13.13 -5.73 19.28
CA VAL A 16 12.63 -5.98 17.93
C VAL A 16 12.72 -7.48 17.68
N GLN A 17 11.58 -8.16 17.64
CA GLN A 17 11.53 -9.56 17.22
C GLN A 17 11.85 -9.66 15.72
N PRO A 18 12.65 -10.65 15.29
CA PRO A 18 12.95 -10.82 13.87
C PRO A 18 11.69 -11.20 13.10
N ALA A 19 11.58 -10.74 11.85
CA ALA A 19 10.50 -11.08 10.95
C ALA A 19 10.32 -12.60 10.81
N VAL A 20 9.07 -13.07 10.83
CA VAL A 20 8.73 -14.48 10.60
C VAL A 20 8.83 -14.79 9.11
N ALA A 21 9.81 -15.61 8.72
CA ALA A 21 9.97 -16.03 7.34
C ALA A 21 8.96 -17.12 6.95
N LEU A 22 8.07 -16.82 6.00
CA LEU A 22 7.09 -17.73 5.45
C LEU A 22 7.64 -18.40 4.19
N THR A 23 7.56 -19.73 4.13
CA THR A 23 7.83 -20.50 2.92
C THR A 23 6.54 -20.69 2.14
N SER A 24 6.62 -21.15 0.89
CA SER A 24 5.43 -21.50 0.11
C SER A 24 4.55 -22.55 0.81
N ILE A 25 5.14 -23.47 1.56
CA ILE A 25 4.39 -24.48 2.35
C ILE A 25 3.66 -23.81 3.51
N HIS A 26 4.29 -22.86 4.21
CA HIS A 26 3.61 -22.12 5.28
C HIS A 26 2.37 -21.37 4.77
N LEU A 27 2.43 -20.82 3.55
CA LEU A 27 1.31 -20.08 2.94
C LEU A 27 0.08 -20.94 2.66
N LEU A 28 0.22 -22.26 2.52
CA LEU A 28 -0.93 -23.17 2.32
C LEU A 28 -1.91 -23.12 3.50
N ASN A 29 -1.43 -22.82 4.71
CA ASN A 29 -2.29 -22.69 5.90
C ASN A 29 -3.15 -21.42 5.89
N TYR A 30 -2.86 -20.48 5.00
CA TYR A 30 -3.53 -19.19 4.87
C TYR A 30 -4.29 -19.05 3.55
N GLN A 31 -4.25 -20.09 2.72
CA GLN A 31 -4.84 -20.10 1.39
C GLN A 31 -6.20 -20.80 1.39
N ASP A 32 -7.23 -20.14 0.84
CA ASP A 32 -8.54 -20.76 0.63
C ASP A 32 -8.62 -21.55 -0.69
N SER A 33 -9.76 -22.19 -0.93
CA SER A 33 -10.00 -22.99 -2.14
C SER A 33 -10.05 -22.18 -3.44
N TYR A 34 -10.23 -20.86 -3.36
CA TYR A 34 -10.19 -19.94 -4.51
C TYR A 34 -8.77 -19.41 -4.79
N GLY A 35 -7.79 -19.79 -3.97
CA GLY A 35 -6.41 -19.33 -4.09
C GLY A 35 -6.15 -17.96 -3.47
N ASN A 36 -7.08 -17.45 -2.65
CA ASN A 36 -6.84 -16.23 -1.86
C ASN A 36 -5.93 -16.55 -0.70
N ILE A 37 -4.94 -15.71 -0.42
CA ILE A 37 -4.07 -15.80 0.74
C ILE A 37 -4.39 -14.64 1.68
N SER A 38 -4.75 -14.95 2.93
CA SER A 38 -5.01 -13.93 3.96
C SER A 38 -3.99 -14.03 5.08
N LEU A 39 -3.15 -13.01 5.17
CA LEU A 39 -2.19 -12.75 6.25
C LEU A 39 -2.54 -11.43 6.95
N LYS A 40 -3.83 -11.10 6.99
CA LYS A 40 -4.34 -9.95 7.73
C LYS A 40 -3.91 -10.04 9.20
N ASP A 41 -3.59 -8.89 9.79
CA ASP A 41 -3.16 -8.76 11.18
C ASP A 41 -1.86 -9.53 11.51
N SER A 42 -1.10 -9.96 10.48
CA SER A 42 0.19 -10.63 10.72
C SER A 42 1.22 -9.64 11.27
N GLY A 43 2.12 -10.12 12.12
CA GLY A 43 3.26 -9.33 12.58
C GLY A 43 4.26 -9.00 11.45
N ASP A 44 5.51 -8.78 11.84
CA ASP A 44 6.59 -8.63 10.88
C ASP A 44 6.84 -10.00 10.21
N ILE A 45 6.66 -10.06 8.89
CA ILE A 45 6.74 -11.29 8.10
C ILE A 45 7.61 -11.06 6.87
N ARG A 46 8.26 -12.14 6.41
CA ARG A 46 8.93 -12.18 5.10
C ARG A 46 8.25 -13.22 4.23
N LEU A 47 7.73 -12.78 3.09
CA LEU A 47 7.11 -13.65 2.10
C LEU A 47 8.18 -14.35 1.24
N PRO A 48 7.89 -15.53 0.67
CA PRO A 48 8.81 -16.19 -0.26
C PRO A 48 8.96 -15.36 -1.54
N ASP A 49 10.11 -15.47 -2.19
CA ASP A 49 10.44 -14.74 -3.42
C ASP A 49 10.96 -15.71 -4.49
N PRO A 50 10.32 -15.82 -5.66
CA PRO A 50 9.10 -15.11 -6.09
C PRO A 50 7.81 -15.60 -5.39
N LEU A 51 6.77 -14.75 -5.38
CA LEU A 51 5.42 -15.12 -4.93
C LEU A 51 4.39 -14.95 -6.04
N ILE A 52 3.61 -16.01 -6.28
CA ILE A 52 2.44 -16.00 -7.16
C ILE A 52 1.21 -16.37 -6.34
N VAL A 53 0.22 -15.49 -6.32
CA VAL A 53 -1.07 -15.69 -5.65
C VAL A 53 -2.16 -15.85 -6.71
N ASN A 54 -2.88 -16.97 -6.66
CA ASN A 54 -3.90 -17.30 -7.66
C ASN A 54 -5.22 -16.54 -7.49
N GLY A 55 -5.50 -16.04 -6.28
CA GLY A 55 -6.62 -15.16 -5.98
C GLY A 55 -6.12 -13.82 -5.43
N ASN A 56 -6.77 -13.35 -4.38
CA ASN A 56 -6.45 -12.12 -3.65
C ASN A 56 -5.31 -12.33 -2.65
N LEU A 57 -4.49 -11.32 -2.43
CA LEU A 57 -3.51 -11.27 -1.35
C LEU A 57 -3.93 -10.19 -0.34
N ASN A 58 -4.32 -10.60 0.86
CA ASN A 58 -4.69 -9.69 1.94
C ASN A 58 -3.59 -9.64 3.01
N LEU A 59 -2.92 -8.50 3.10
CA LEU A 59 -1.87 -8.14 4.06
C LEU A 59 -2.28 -6.93 4.91
N GLU A 60 -3.59 -6.66 5.00
CA GLU A 60 -4.11 -5.56 5.80
C GLU A 60 -3.65 -5.64 7.25
N ASN A 61 -3.29 -4.48 7.82
CA ASN A 61 -2.84 -4.33 9.21
C ASN A 61 -1.63 -5.23 9.57
N SER A 62 -0.78 -5.55 8.58
CA SER A 62 0.44 -6.30 8.81
C SER A 62 1.65 -5.39 9.00
N ARG A 63 2.67 -5.83 9.76
CA ARG A 63 3.95 -5.09 9.88
C ARG A 63 4.92 -5.41 8.75
N ILE A 64 4.41 -5.78 7.58
CA ILE A 64 5.25 -6.12 6.43
C ILE A 64 5.90 -4.84 5.86
N GLY A 65 7.22 -4.74 5.99
CA GLY A 65 7.98 -3.62 5.43
C GLY A 65 8.43 -3.85 3.98
N ILE A 66 8.51 -5.11 3.53
CA ILE A 66 9.08 -5.49 2.23
C ILE A 66 8.25 -6.62 1.61
N LEU A 67 7.84 -6.43 0.36
CA LEU A 67 7.26 -7.47 -0.49
C LEU A 67 8.36 -8.25 -1.25
N PRO A 68 8.07 -9.46 -1.74
CA PRO A 68 8.97 -10.20 -2.64
C PRO A 68 9.39 -9.35 -3.85
N LEU A 69 10.62 -9.52 -4.35
CA LEU A 69 11.12 -8.76 -5.50
C LEU A 69 10.26 -9.01 -6.75
N SER A 70 9.68 -10.21 -6.88
CA SER A 70 8.69 -10.54 -7.91
C SER A 70 7.39 -11.00 -7.27
N LEU A 71 6.34 -10.19 -7.40
CA LEU A 71 5.00 -10.47 -6.88
C LEU A 71 3.95 -10.44 -7.99
N THR A 72 3.29 -11.57 -8.20
CA THR A 72 2.11 -11.67 -9.07
C THR A 72 0.87 -12.03 -8.24
N VAL A 73 -0.17 -11.21 -8.33
CA VAL A 73 -1.48 -11.44 -7.69
C VAL A 73 -2.55 -11.44 -8.79
N LYS A 74 -3.20 -12.57 -9.02
CA LYS A 74 -4.23 -12.71 -10.05
C LYS A 74 -5.58 -12.08 -9.66
N GLY A 75 -5.76 -11.77 -8.38
CA GLY A 75 -6.87 -10.96 -7.87
C GLY A 75 -6.40 -9.59 -7.39
N ASN A 76 -6.89 -9.19 -6.22
CA ASN A 76 -6.64 -7.91 -5.59
C ASN A 76 -5.50 -7.99 -4.56
N LEU A 77 -4.77 -6.88 -4.39
CA LEU A 77 -3.74 -6.72 -3.37
C LEU A 77 -4.21 -5.70 -2.32
N ASN A 78 -4.41 -6.16 -1.08
CA ASN A 78 -4.75 -5.28 0.04
C ASN A 78 -3.56 -5.15 1.00
N LEU A 79 -3.05 -3.93 1.13
CA LEU A 79 -1.94 -3.51 1.98
C LEU A 79 -2.35 -2.37 2.92
N ALA A 80 -3.66 -2.17 3.12
CA ALA A 80 -4.15 -1.10 3.98
C ALA A 80 -3.59 -1.26 5.41
N TYR A 81 -3.27 -0.15 6.07
CA TYR A 81 -2.70 -0.13 7.42
C TYR A 81 -1.39 -0.91 7.60
N SER A 82 -0.66 -1.20 6.51
CA SER A 82 0.62 -1.92 6.60
C SER A 82 1.83 -0.99 6.68
N ASP A 83 2.95 -1.53 7.16
CA ASP A 83 4.22 -0.82 7.26
C ASP A 83 4.98 -0.71 5.92
N ILE A 84 4.34 -1.06 4.80
CA ILE A 84 4.99 -1.06 3.47
C ILE A 84 5.41 0.35 3.07
N GLU A 85 6.68 0.52 2.71
CA GLU A 85 7.21 1.83 2.30
C GLU A 85 7.41 1.94 0.78
N HIS A 86 7.64 0.81 0.10
CA HIS A 86 7.90 0.73 -1.34
C HIS A 86 7.26 -0.53 -1.95
N LEU A 87 6.79 -0.43 -3.19
CA LEU A 87 6.33 -1.57 -3.98
C LEU A 87 7.49 -2.20 -4.76
N PRO A 88 7.50 -3.53 -5.02
CA PRO A 88 8.53 -4.15 -5.85
C PRO A 88 8.38 -3.69 -7.30
N LEU A 89 9.49 -3.60 -8.04
CA LEU A 89 9.47 -3.18 -9.45
C LEU A 89 8.74 -4.21 -10.33
N ALA A 90 8.92 -5.51 -10.06
CA ALA A 90 8.19 -6.59 -10.72
C ALA A 90 6.88 -6.91 -9.97
N LEU A 91 5.95 -5.95 -9.98
CA LEU A 91 4.62 -6.09 -9.42
C LEU A 91 3.56 -6.26 -10.52
N ASN A 92 2.78 -7.34 -10.46
CA ASN A 92 1.67 -7.60 -11.38
C ASN A 92 0.41 -7.96 -10.59
N VAL A 93 -0.52 -7.01 -10.48
CA VAL A 93 -1.82 -7.19 -9.83
C VAL A 93 -2.92 -7.05 -10.89
N LYS A 94 -3.79 -8.04 -11.01
CA LYS A 94 -4.87 -8.03 -12.00
C LYS A 94 -6.14 -7.29 -11.54
N GLY A 95 -6.31 -7.16 -10.23
CA GLY A 95 -7.40 -6.41 -9.62
C GLY A 95 -6.96 -5.05 -9.07
N TYR A 96 -7.58 -4.64 -7.96
CA TYR A 96 -7.25 -3.39 -7.27
C TYR A 96 -5.98 -3.50 -6.42
N ILE A 97 -5.41 -2.34 -6.08
CA ILE A 97 -4.37 -2.18 -5.07
C ILE A 97 -4.87 -1.20 -4.01
N ASN A 98 -4.91 -1.64 -2.75
CA ASN A 98 -5.29 -0.78 -1.63
C ASN A 98 -4.08 -0.55 -0.71
N LEU A 99 -3.61 0.70 -0.64
CA LEU A 99 -2.51 1.17 0.20
C LEU A 99 -3.00 2.17 1.26
N ALA A 100 -4.32 2.26 1.49
CA ALA A 100 -4.87 3.23 2.43
C ALA A 100 -4.24 3.11 3.82
N TYR A 101 -3.89 4.23 4.44
CA TYR A 101 -3.23 4.27 5.76
C TYR A 101 -1.87 3.53 5.86
N SER A 102 -1.26 3.11 4.75
CA SER A 102 0.08 2.51 4.78
C SER A 102 1.19 3.56 4.90
N ASN A 103 2.41 3.10 5.17
CA ASN A 103 3.61 3.95 5.22
C ASN A 103 4.24 4.22 3.83
N ILE A 104 3.51 3.99 2.74
CA ILE A 104 4.03 4.10 1.38
C ILE A 104 4.62 5.49 1.13
N LYS A 105 5.88 5.53 0.69
CA LYS A 105 6.64 6.78 0.46
C LYS A 105 6.64 7.21 -0.99
N GLU A 106 6.52 6.26 -1.90
CA GLU A 106 6.46 6.49 -3.35
C GLU A 106 5.78 5.32 -4.06
N LEU A 107 5.26 5.59 -5.25
CA LEU A 107 4.78 4.56 -6.17
C LEU A 107 5.73 4.45 -7.37
N ASN A 108 5.79 3.27 -7.97
CA ASN A 108 6.65 3.00 -9.12
C ASN A 108 6.32 3.91 -10.31
N PHE A 109 7.34 4.37 -11.03
CA PHE A 109 7.15 5.09 -12.29
C PHE A 109 6.36 4.23 -13.29
N GLY A 110 5.35 4.81 -13.93
CA GLY A 110 4.52 4.08 -14.89
C GLY A 110 3.70 2.93 -14.27
N LEU A 111 3.40 2.97 -12.96
CA LEU A 111 2.54 2.00 -12.31
C LEU A 111 1.21 1.89 -13.06
N ARG A 112 0.80 0.65 -13.35
CA ARG A 112 -0.48 0.33 -13.98
C ARG A 112 -1.32 -0.50 -13.04
N VAL A 113 -2.49 0.00 -12.66
CA VAL A 113 -3.45 -0.70 -11.80
C VAL A 113 -4.68 -1.06 -12.63
N LEU A 114 -4.99 -2.36 -12.69
CA LEU A 114 -6.07 -2.88 -13.55
C LEU A 114 -7.45 -2.88 -12.88
N GLY A 115 -7.52 -2.49 -11.61
CA GLY A 115 -8.74 -2.12 -10.88
C GLY A 115 -8.58 -0.74 -10.24
N ASP A 116 -9.15 -0.60 -9.05
CA ASP A 116 -9.04 0.63 -8.25
C ASP A 116 -7.64 0.78 -7.63
N LEU A 117 -7.21 2.01 -7.39
CA LEU A 117 -6.04 2.34 -6.60
C LEU A 117 -6.44 3.25 -5.44
N SER A 118 -6.16 2.83 -4.22
CA SER A 118 -6.31 3.69 -3.04
C SER A 118 -4.95 3.99 -2.42
N VAL A 119 -4.66 5.27 -2.27
CA VAL A 119 -3.57 5.81 -1.43
C VAL A 119 -4.11 6.83 -0.43
N ALA A 120 -5.40 6.72 -0.11
CA ALA A 120 -6.06 7.59 0.85
C ALA A 120 -5.38 7.50 2.23
N HIS A 121 -5.33 8.62 2.95
CA HIS A 121 -4.71 8.72 4.28
C HIS A 121 -3.23 8.31 4.35
N THR A 122 -2.50 8.38 3.23
CA THR A 122 -1.05 8.17 3.20
C THR A 122 -0.30 9.49 3.30
N GLN A 123 1.01 9.43 3.58
CA GLN A 123 1.88 10.59 3.63
C GLN A 123 2.44 10.98 2.25
N LEU A 124 1.96 10.35 1.16
CA LEU A 124 2.40 10.64 -0.20
C LEU A 124 2.18 12.12 -0.55
N THR A 125 3.21 12.73 -1.12
CA THR A 125 3.20 14.13 -1.56
C THR A 125 3.07 14.27 -3.08
N LYS A 126 3.33 13.19 -3.83
CA LYS A 126 3.25 13.13 -5.29
C LYS A 126 2.81 11.74 -5.75
N LEU A 127 2.17 11.70 -6.91
CA LEU A 127 1.96 10.48 -7.70
C LEU A 127 3.05 10.39 -8.79
N PRO A 128 3.36 9.20 -9.32
CA PRO A 128 4.31 9.06 -10.41
C PRO A 128 3.70 9.53 -11.74
N ASP A 129 4.54 10.07 -12.62
CA ASP A 129 4.15 10.34 -14.01
C ASP A 129 3.76 9.04 -14.73
N ASN A 130 2.86 9.17 -15.70
CA ASN A 130 2.31 8.05 -16.48
C ASN A 130 1.57 6.98 -15.62
N LEU A 131 1.02 7.37 -14.47
CA LEU A 131 0.15 6.51 -13.68
C LEU A 131 -1.12 6.18 -14.48
N TYR A 132 -1.42 4.89 -14.61
CA TYR A 132 -2.67 4.40 -15.21
C TYR A 132 -3.49 3.61 -14.18
N VAL A 133 -4.75 4.01 -14.00
CA VAL A 133 -5.72 3.33 -13.12
C VAL A 133 -6.98 3.03 -13.92
N LYS A 134 -7.28 1.75 -14.14
CA LYS A 134 -8.48 1.34 -14.87
C LYS A 134 -9.76 1.58 -14.04
N GLY A 135 -9.67 1.51 -12.73
CA GLY A 135 -10.78 1.77 -11.83
C GLY A 135 -10.81 3.22 -11.34
N ASN A 136 -11.29 3.38 -10.11
CA ASN A 136 -11.28 4.63 -9.38
C ASN A 136 -9.94 4.89 -8.71
N LEU A 137 -9.59 6.17 -8.55
CA LEU A 137 -8.41 6.63 -7.83
C LEU A 137 -8.83 7.37 -6.55
N PHE A 138 -8.44 6.83 -5.40
CA PHE A 138 -8.76 7.38 -4.08
C PHE A 138 -7.53 8.04 -3.46
N LEU A 139 -7.57 9.38 -3.34
CA LEU A 139 -6.46 10.22 -2.84
C LEU A 139 -6.81 10.94 -1.53
N GLN A 140 -8.02 10.74 -0.98
CA GLN A 140 -8.53 11.58 0.09
C GLN A 140 -7.61 11.58 1.31
N ASN A 141 -7.47 12.73 1.96
CA ASN A 141 -6.62 12.94 3.14
C ASN A 141 -5.14 12.55 2.95
N SER A 142 -4.64 12.49 1.71
CA SER A 142 -3.20 12.42 1.44
C SER A 142 -2.56 13.81 1.41
N LYS A 143 -1.23 13.88 1.30
CA LYS A 143 -0.48 15.14 1.19
C LYS A 143 -0.16 15.52 -0.25
N ILE A 144 -0.88 14.95 -1.21
CA ILE A 144 -0.66 15.18 -2.64
C ILE A 144 -0.98 16.63 -2.98
N LEU A 145 0.01 17.34 -3.53
CA LEU A 145 -0.09 18.76 -3.87
C LEU A 145 -0.55 19.00 -5.32
N THR A 146 -0.21 18.07 -6.22
CA THR A 146 -0.49 18.16 -7.66
C THR A 146 -0.79 16.76 -8.22
N LEU A 147 -1.66 16.70 -9.24
CA LEU A 147 -1.77 15.50 -10.07
C LEU A 147 -0.59 15.44 -11.06
N PRO A 148 -0.09 14.25 -11.43
CA PRO A 148 1.09 14.09 -12.27
C PRO A 148 0.76 14.26 -13.75
N ASN A 149 1.80 14.42 -14.58
CA ASN A 149 1.61 14.49 -16.03
C ASN A 149 1.16 13.13 -16.56
N LYS A 150 0.35 13.15 -17.62
CA LYS A 150 -0.17 11.95 -18.29
C LYS A 150 -0.85 10.96 -17.34
N LEU A 151 -1.52 11.48 -16.30
CA LEU A 151 -2.40 10.66 -15.45
C LEU A 151 -3.59 10.17 -16.27
N VAL A 152 -3.86 8.88 -16.24
CA VAL A 152 -5.05 8.29 -16.88
C VAL A 152 -5.85 7.50 -15.85
N VAL A 153 -7.12 7.86 -15.68
CA VAL A 153 -8.07 7.19 -14.80
C VAL A 153 -9.36 6.90 -15.56
N ASP A 154 -9.70 5.63 -15.77
CA ASP A 154 -10.94 5.27 -16.49
C ASP A 154 -12.18 5.37 -15.58
N GLY A 155 -12.01 5.44 -14.25
CA GLY A 155 -13.05 5.70 -13.28
C GLY A 155 -13.07 7.15 -12.77
N ASN A 156 -13.49 7.30 -11.51
CA ASN A 156 -13.54 8.58 -10.80
C ASN A 156 -12.25 8.86 -10.03
N ILE A 157 -11.98 10.13 -9.74
CA ILE A 157 -10.93 10.55 -8.81
C ILE A 157 -11.56 11.20 -7.58
N TYR A 158 -11.18 10.73 -6.39
CA TYR A 158 -11.63 11.29 -5.12
C TYR A 158 -10.48 12.00 -4.40
N ILE A 159 -10.61 13.31 -4.22
CA ILE A 159 -9.55 14.20 -3.72
C ILE A 159 -9.93 14.94 -2.44
N GLY A 160 -10.89 14.42 -1.67
CA GLY A 160 -11.34 15.07 -0.44
C GLY A 160 -10.20 15.37 0.54
N ASN A 161 -10.17 16.60 1.06
CA ASN A 161 -9.18 17.10 2.01
C ASN A 161 -7.70 17.00 1.54
N ILE A 162 -7.43 17.11 0.24
CA ILE A 162 -6.06 17.32 -0.26
C ILE A 162 -5.86 18.81 -0.63
N PRO A 163 -4.65 19.37 -0.46
CA PRO A 163 -4.35 20.78 -0.76
C PRO A 163 -4.12 21.04 -2.26
N LEU A 164 -4.92 20.44 -3.14
CA LEU A 164 -4.78 20.54 -4.60
C LEU A 164 -5.31 21.90 -5.10
N THR A 165 -4.39 22.72 -5.64
CA THR A 165 -4.68 24.06 -6.16
C THR A 165 -4.90 24.10 -7.66
N THR A 166 -4.25 23.22 -8.42
CA THR A 166 -4.34 23.16 -9.89
C THR A 166 -4.52 21.74 -10.40
N ILE A 167 -5.18 21.62 -11.55
CA ILE A 167 -5.37 20.36 -12.28
C ILE A 167 -4.61 20.50 -13.60
N PRO A 168 -3.66 19.61 -13.94
CA PRO A 168 -2.95 19.66 -15.22
C PRO A 168 -3.91 19.46 -16.41
N ASN A 169 -3.60 20.06 -17.56
CA ASN A 169 -4.44 19.98 -18.76
C ASN A 169 -4.31 18.65 -19.52
N ASP A 170 -3.32 17.82 -19.19
CA ASP A 170 -2.97 16.58 -19.89
C ASP A 170 -3.44 15.30 -19.16
N ILE A 171 -4.25 15.46 -18.10
CA ILE A 171 -4.87 14.30 -17.43
C ILE A 171 -6.10 13.82 -18.20
N ILE A 172 -6.32 12.51 -18.20
CA ILE A 172 -7.48 11.86 -18.81
C ILE A 172 -8.29 11.20 -17.69
N ILE A 173 -9.52 11.67 -17.49
CA ILE A 173 -10.48 11.09 -16.54
C ILE A 173 -11.74 10.74 -17.32
N SER A 174 -12.14 9.47 -17.34
CA SER A 174 -13.40 9.07 -17.99
C SER A 174 -14.61 9.24 -17.09
N GLY A 175 -14.41 9.21 -15.76
CA GLY A 175 -15.42 9.56 -14.77
C GLY A 175 -15.37 11.02 -14.33
N SER A 176 -15.71 11.26 -13.06
CA SER A 176 -15.75 12.58 -12.43
C SER A 176 -14.65 12.76 -11.38
N LEU A 177 -14.34 14.02 -11.09
CA LEU A 177 -13.45 14.40 -9.99
C LEU A 177 -14.29 14.93 -8.81
N TYR A 178 -14.18 14.26 -7.66
CA TYR A 178 -14.93 14.56 -6.43
C TYR A 178 -14.02 15.18 -5.37
N ARG A 179 -14.47 16.30 -4.80
CA ARG A 179 -13.82 17.01 -3.68
C ARG A 179 -14.53 16.71 -2.37
#